data_AF-A0A949JUW8-F1
#
_entry.id   AF-A0A949JUW8-F1
#
_cell.length_a   1.000
_cell.length_b   1.000
_cell.length_c   1.000
_cell.angle_alpha   90.00
_cell.angle_beta   90.00
_cell.angle_gamma   90.00
#
_symmetry.space_group_name_H-M   'P 1'
#
loop_
_entity.id
_entity.type
_entity.pdbx_description
1 polymer ?
#
loop_
_entity_poly.entity_id
_entity_poly.type
_entity_poly.pdbx_seq_one_letter_code
_entity_poly.pdbx_strand_id
1 'polypeptide(L)'
;RRNIDITAIIMNNSIYGLTGGQYSPTTECGKLATTAPYGTLGKPFDAVALARAAGATYIGRTTTYHAKAMTRILTDAIKHRGFSVVEVLSQCPTYYGRNNDCGDAVAMMEGYRDNTVAVKPDENGWVNSACDGEGAPLPIGVFVNRSEPEYCDSYASLVREKVMP
;
A
#
# COMPACT_ATOMS: atom_id res chain seq x y z
N ARG A 1 1.86 9.17 12.60
CA ARG A 1 1.93 10.18 13.69
C ARG A 1 2.47 9.62 14.99
N ARG A 2 1.84 8.59 15.61
CA ARG A 2 2.41 8.04 16.86
C ARG A 2 3.72 7.30 16.63
N ASN A 3 3.93 6.72 15.45
CA ASN A 3 5.11 5.92 15.12
C ASN A 3 5.27 4.71 16.07
N ILE A 4 4.16 4.01 16.34
CA ILE A 4 4.17 2.77 17.12
C ILE A 4 4.81 1.67 16.28
N ASP A 5 5.67 0.85 16.90
CA ASP A 5 6.33 -0.31 16.30
C ASP A 5 5.32 -1.43 15.93
N ILE A 6 4.58 -1.22 14.84
CA ILE A 6 3.66 -2.18 14.25
C ILE A 6 3.74 -2.11 12.73
N THR A 7 3.53 -3.26 12.08
CA THR A 7 3.44 -3.35 10.62
C THR A 7 2.00 -3.59 10.18
N ALA A 8 1.46 -2.68 9.38
CA ALA A 8 0.16 -2.83 8.72
C ALA A 8 0.34 -3.34 7.29
N ILE A 9 -0.20 -4.53 6.99
CA ILE A 9 -0.22 -5.10 5.64
C ILE A 9 -1.60 -4.88 5.04
N ILE A 10 -1.68 -4.11 3.97
CA ILE A 10 -2.92 -3.75 3.29
C ILE A 10 -3.03 -4.62 2.03
N MET A 11 -3.90 -5.63 2.09
CA MET A 11 -4.24 -6.44 0.91
C MET A 11 -5.22 -5.65 0.04
N ASN A 12 -4.70 -4.92 -0.94
CA ASN A 12 -5.50 -4.08 -1.82
C ASN A 12 -5.88 -4.84 -3.09
N ASN A 13 -7.16 -5.17 -3.23
CA ASN A 13 -7.73 -5.81 -4.41
C ASN A 13 -8.75 -4.92 -5.14
N SER A 14 -8.78 -3.63 -4.80
CA SER A 14 -9.66 -2.62 -5.36
C SER A 14 -11.17 -2.92 -5.27
N ILE A 15 -11.61 -3.88 -4.45
CA ILE A 15 -13.03 -4.23 -4.32
C ILE A 15 -13.35 -4.90 -2.98
N TYR A 16 -14.57 -4.74 -2.49
CA TYR A 16 -15.02 -5.50 -1.32
C TYR A 16 -15.45 -6.92 -1.73
N GLY A 17 -14.45 -7.79 -1.93
CA GLY A 17 -14.67 -9.14 -2.42
C GLY A 17 -15.53 -10.01 -1.50
N LEU A 18 -15.37 -9.91 -0.19
CA LEU A 18 -16.08 -10.77 0.77
C LEU A 18 -17.57 -10.44 0.88
N THR A 19 -17.96 -9.18 0.67
CA THR A 19 -19.35 -8.70 0.83
C THR A 19 -20.13 -8.69 -0.49
N GLY A 20 -19.60 -9.32 -1.55
CA GLY A 20 -20.29 -9.43 -2.83
C GLY A 20 -19.89 -8.38 -3.87
N GLY A 21 -18.72 -7.75 -3.75
CA GLY A 21 -18.10 -7.00 -4.85
C GLY A 21 -18.51 -5.53 -4.95
N GLN A 22 -18.79 -4.86 -3.84
CA GLN A 22 -18.98 -3.39 -3.82
C GLN A 22 -17.64 -2.68 -4.07
N TYR A 23 -17.69 -1.45 -4.59
CA TYR A 23 -16.46 -0.68 -4.81
C TYR A 23 -15.81 -0.31 -3.47
N SER A 24 -14.49 -0.38 -3.43
CA SER A 24 -13.63 0.06 -2.33
C SER A 24 -13.12 1.51 -2.54
N PRO A 25 -12.50 2.15 -1.54
CA PRO A 25 -11.87 3.47 -1.69
C PRO A 25 -10.68 3.50 -2.67
N THR A 26 -10.16 2.34 -3.07
CA THR A 26 -9.06 2.19 -4.03
C THR A 26 -9.54 1.74 -5.41
N THR A 27 -10.86 1.68 -5.62
CA THR A 27 -11.44 1.40 -6.94
C THR A 27 -11.21 2.61 -7.85
N GLU A 28 -10.56 2.40 -8.99
CA GLU A 28 -10.34 3.46 -9.97
C GLU A 28 -11.65 4.03 -10.49
N CYS A 29 -11.65 5.32 -10.84
CA CYS A 29 -12.78 6.01 -11.45
C CYS A 29 -13.21 5.30 -12.75
N GLY A 30 -14.51 5.17 -12.98
CA GLY A 30 -15.10 4.51 -14.14
C GLY A 30 -15.16 2.98 -14.05
N LYS A 31 -14.52 2.35 -13.06
CA LYS A 31 -14.59 0.89 -12.89
C LYS A 31 -15.91 0.44 -12.30
N LEU A 32 -16.38 -0.74 -12.73
CA LEU A 32 -17.65 -1.33 -12.34
C LEU A 32 -17.53 -2.13 -11.05
N ALA A 33 -18.59 -2.07 -10.25
CA ALA A 33 -18.79 -2.87 -9.04
C ALA A 33 -20.27 -3.15 -8.84
N THR A 34 -20.64 -4.06 -7.92
CA THR A 34 -22.06 -4.44 -7.75
C THR A 34 -22.97 -3.29 -7.30
N THR A 35 -22.44 -2.34 -6.54
CA THR A 35 -23.13 -1.09 -6.16
C THR A 35 -22.78 0.10 -7.04
N ALA A 36 -21.94 -0.09 -8.07
CA ALA A 36 -21.57 0.92 -9.05
C ALA A 36 -21.68 0.32 -10.48
N PRO A 37 -22.92 -0.03 -10.93
CA PRO A 37 -23.14 -0.69 -12.20
C PRO A 37 -22.84 0.20 -13.42
N TYR A 38 -22.73 1.51 -13.21
CA TYR A 38 -22.41 2.50 -14.24
C TYR A 38 -21.01 3.10 -14.08
N GLY A 39 -20.18 2.51 -13.22
CA GLY A 39 -18.86 3.01 -12.88
C GLY A 39 -18.84 3.86 -11.61
N THR A 40 -17.65 3.96 -11.02
CA THR A 40 -17.36 4.83 -9.88
C THR A 40 -17.05 6.25 -10.34
N LEU A 41 -17.36 7.25 -9.51
CA LEU A 41 -17.06 8.67 -9.78
C LEU A 41 -15.93 9.23 -8.90
N GLY A 42 -15.60 8.51 -7.81
CA GLY A 42 -14.62 8.96 -6.83
C GLY A 42 -13.19 8.84 -7.33
N LYS A 43 -12.33 9.78 -6.92
CA LYS A 43 -10.88 9.62 -7.08
C LYS A 43 -10.41 8.52 -6.12
N PRO A 44 -9.67 7.50 -6.60
CA PRO A 44 -9.16 6.45 -5.71
C PRO A 44 -8.13 7.02 -4.73
N PHE A 45 -8.11 6.47 -3.52
CA PHE A 45 -7.05 6.75 -2.56
C PHE A 45 -5.75 6.07 -3.00
N ASP A 46 -4.64 6.81 -2.90
CA ASP A 46 -3.30 6.25 -2.94
C ASP A 46 -2.87 5.91 -1.51
N ALA A 47 -2.78 4.62 -1.18
CA ALA A 47 -2.43 4.17 0.15
C ALA A 47 -1.02 4.60 0.58
N VAL A 48 -0.07 4.69 -0.36
CA VAL A 48 1.29 5.14 -0.08
C VAL A 48 1.29 6.63 0.25
N ALA A 49 0.62 7.44 -0.57
CA ALA A 49 0.51 8.87 -0.32
C ALA A 49 -0.21 9.17 1.00
N LEU A 50 -1.27 8.42 1.30
CA LEU A 50 -2.02 8.53 2.56
C LEU A 50 -1.16 8.15 3.77
N ALA A 51 -0.44 7.03 3.72
CA ALA A 51 0.46 6.60 4.78
C ALA A 51 1.60 7.61 5.01
N ARG A 52 2.14 8.19 3.93
CA ARG A 52 3.16 9.24 4.00
C ARG A 52 2.62 10.50 4.67
N ALA A 53 1.45 10.97 4.25
CA ALA A 53 0.79 12.13 4.86
C ALA A 53 0.44 11.89 6.34
N ALA A 54 0.10 10.65 6.70
CA ALA A 54 -0.14 10.25 8.08
C ALA A 54 1.17 10.16 8.92
N GLY A 55 2.34 10.21 8.30
CA GLY A 55 3.66 10.12 8.95
C GLY A 55 4.03 8.69 9.35
N ALA A 56 3.85 7.72 8.45
CA ALA A 56 4.51 6.43 8.54
C ALA A 56 5.99 6.57 8.18
N THR A 57 6.85 5.80 8.85
CA THR A 57 8.32 5.92 8.74
C THR A 57 8.93 4.82 7.87
N TYR A 58 8.17 3.76 7.61
CA TYR A 58 8.44 2.80 6.56
C TYR A 58 7.19 2.60 5.71
N ILE A 59 7.33 2.73 4.38
CA ILE A 59 6.21 2.53 3.44
C ILE A 59 6.69 1.72 2.26
N GLY A 60 6.01 0.62 1.97
CA GLY A 60 6.26 -0.22 0.80
C GLY A 60 4.99 -0.50 -0.01
N ARG A 61 5.16 -0.78 -1.30
CA ARG A 61 4.12 -1.35 -2.17
C ARG A 61 4.69 -2.53 -2.94
N THR A 62 3.93 -3.59 -3.10
CA THR A 62 4.30 -4.76 -3.89
C THR A 62 3.05 -5.40 -4.50
N THR A 63 3.23 -6.49 -5.26
CA THR A 63 2.11 -7.23 -5.86
C THR A 63 2.25 -8.71 -5.60
N THR A 64 1.15 -9.45 -5.69
CA THR A 64 1.12 -10.92 -5.58
C THR A 64 1.99 -11.61 -6.63
N TYR A 65 2.25 -10.99 -7.78
CA TYR A 65 3.20 -11.51 -8.79
C TYR A 65 4.66 -11.45 -8.28
N HIS A 66 5.03 -10.39 -7.57
CA HIS A 66 6.41 -10.13 -7.15
C HIS A 66 6.79 -10.77 -5.80
N ALA A 67 6.47 -12.05 -5.60
CA ALA A 67 6.62 -12.75 -4.32
C ALA A 67 8.01 -12.59 -3.66
N LYS A 68 9.10 -12.67 -4.43
CA LYS A 68 10.47 -12.48 -3.90
C LYS A 68 10.71 -11.07 -3.37
N ALA A 69 10.23 -10.04 -4.07
CA ALA A 69 10.35 -8.66 -3.62
C ALA A 69 9.44 -8.41 -2.40
N MET A 70 8.21 -8.95 -2.44
CA MET A 70 7.27 -8.89 -1.32
C MET A 70 7.88 -9.47 -0.04
N THR A 71 8.53 -10.63 -0.08
CA THR A 71 9.19 -11.21 1.10
C THR A 71 10.24 -10.28 1.69
N ARG A 72 11.05 -9.61 0.85
CA ARG A 72 12.07 -8.66 1.30
C ARG A 72 11.42 -7.43 1.95
N ILE A 73 10.47 -6.80 1.26
CA ILE A 73 9.77 -5.60 1.74
C ILE A 73 9.07 -5.86 3.07
N LEU A 74 8.39 -7.02 3.21
CA LEU A 74 7.73 -7.40 4.46
C LEU A 74 8.72 -7.69 5.58
N THR A 75 9.85 -8.34 5.27
CA THR A 75 10.91 -8.59 6.26
C THR A 75 11.48 -7.27 6.78
N ASP A 76 11.77 -6.33 5.89
CA ASP A 76 12.30 -5.02 6.24
C ASP A 76 11.27 -4.20 7.02
N ALA A 77 10.00 -4.24 6.63
CA ALA A 77 8.90 -3.59 7.34
C ALA A 77 8.75 -4.08 8.79
N ILE A 78 8.83 -5.40 9.00
CA ILE A 78 8.72 -6.03 10.33
C ILE A 78 9.93 -5.72 11.21
N LYS A 79 11.12 -5.58 10.61
CA LYS A 79 12.35 -5.22 11.34
C LYS A 79 12.47 -3.72 11.63
N HIS A 80 11.73 -2.90 10.91
CA HIS A 80 11.75 -1.45 11.05
C HIS A 80 11.22 -1.03 12.43
N ARG A 81 11.98 -0.20 13.14
CA ARG A 81 11.59 0.33 14.45
C ARG A 81 10.66 1.54 14.26
N GLY A 82 9.36 1.29 14.16
CA GLY A 82 8.36 2.34 13.98
C GLY A 82 7.14 1.85 13.21
N PHE A 83 6.29 2.78 12.78
CA PHE A 83 5.07 2.42 12.05
C PHE A 83 5.37 2.13 10.58
N SER A 84 5.15 0.87 10.19
CA SER A 84 5.35 0.37 8.83
C SER A 84 4.02 0.13 8.13
N VAL A 85 3.90 0.55 6.87
CA VAL A 85 2.74 0.25 6.02
C VAL A 85 3.22 -0.43 4.73
N VAL A 86 2.67 -1.61 4.42
CA VAL A 86 2.95 -2.31 3.17
C VAL A 86 1.66 -2.57 2.42
N GLU A 87 1.49 -1.94 1.26
CA GLU A 87 0.40 -2.24 0.33
C GLU A 87 0.77 -3.42 -0.55
N VAL A 88 -0.06 -4.47 -0.54
CA VAL A 88 0.07 -5.63 -1.41
C VAL A 88 -1.08 -5.62 -2.40
N LEU A 89 -0.80 -5.29 -3.65
CA LEU A 89 -1.77 -5.38 -4.73
C LEU A 89 -2.08 -6.86 -5.01
N SER A 90 -3.35 -7.22 -4.90
CA SER A 90 -3.82 -8.59 -5.02
C SER A 90 -5.01 -8.69 -5.96
N GLN A 91 -4.98 -9.69 -6.83
CA GLN A 91 -6.03 -9.89 -7.82
C GLN A 91 -7.32 -10.42 -7.17
N CYS A 92 -8.47 -9.93 -7.64
CA CYS A 92 -9.78 -10.49 -7.32
C CYS A 92 -10.52 -10.84 -8.61
N PRO A 93 -10.26 -12.03 -9.20
CA PRO A 93 -10.88 -12.43 -10.46
C PRO A 93 -12.41 -12.57 -10.35
N THR A 94 -12.92 -12.97 -9.18
CA THR A 94 -14.35 -13.25 -8.95
C THR A 94 -15.24 -12.01 -9.10
N TYR A 95 -14.83 -10.86 -8.57
CA TYR A 95 -15.65 -9.65 -8.56
C TYR A 95 -15.02 -8.52 -9.36
N TYR A 96 -13.78 -8.11 -9.02
CA TYR A 96 -13.15 -6.99 -9.72
C TYR A 96 -12.86 -7.37 -11.18
N GLY A 97 -12.20 -8.51 -11.40
CA GLY A 97 -11.83 -8.97 -12.74
C GLY A 97 -13.04 -9.24 -13.62
N ARG A 98 -14.03 -9.98 -13.10
CA ARG A 98 -15.30 -10.26 -13.81
C ARG A 98 -16.05 -9.00 -14.23
N ASN A 99 -16.15 -8.00 -13.35
CA ASN A 99 -16.93 -6.79 -13.64
C ASN A 99 -16.19 -5.82 -14.57
N ASN A 100 -14.87 -5.93 -14.71
CA ASN A 100 -14.03 -4.97 -15.43
C ASN A 100 -13.23 -5.62 -16.57
N ASP A 101 -13.67 -6.79 -17.04
CA ASP A 101 -13.07 -7.53 -18.15
C ASP A 101 -11.54 -7.71 -18.05
N CYS A 102 -11.02 -7.95 -16.83
CA CYS A 102 -9.57 -8.07 -16.59
C CYS A 102 -8.99 -9.47 -16.88
N GLY A 103 -9.77 -10.35 -17.51
CA GLY A 103 -9.38 -11.75 -17.76
C GLY A 103 -9.43 -12.62 -16.51
N ASP A 104 -8.69 -13.74 -16.56
CA ASP A 104 -8.61 -14.70 -15.46
C ASP A 104 -7.56 -14.32 -14.41
N ALA A 105 -7.38 -15.19 -13.41
CA ALA A 105 -6.42 -14.95 -12.33
C ALA A 105 -4.97 -14.80 -12.82
N VAL A 106 -4.59 -15.48 -13.91
CA VAL A 106 -3.24 -15.44 -14.47
C VAL A 106 -3.05 -14.12 -15.21
N ALA A 107 -4.00 -13.77 -16.09
CA ALA A 107 -3.98 -12.51 -16.84
C ALA A 107 -3.87 -11.29 -15.91
N MET A 108 -4.59 -11.29 -14.79
CA MET A 108 -4.48 -10.22 -13.79
C MET A 108 -3.10 -10.16 -13.12
N MET A 109 -2.47 -11.30 -12.82
CA MET A 109 -1.11 -11.33 -12.27
C MET A 109 -0.07 -10.87 -13.30
N GLU A 110 -0.23 -11.25 -14.57
CA GLU A 110 0.60 -10.73 -15.66
C GLU A 110 0.40 -9.22 -15.85
N GLY A 111 -0.81 -8.72 -15.64
CA GLY A 111 -1.08 -7.28 -15.57
C GLY A 111 -0.21 -6.56 -14.53
N TYR A 112 0.04 -7.18 -13.37
CA TYR A 112 0.99 -6.63 -12.39
C TYR A 112 2.45 -6.69 -12.86
N ARG A 113 2.85 -7.73 -13.60
CA ARG A 113 4.20 -7.83 -14.18
C ARG A 113 4.45 -6.70 -15.18
N ASP A 114 3.47 -6.44 -16.04
CA ASP A 114 3.66 -5.59 -17.22
C ASP A 114 3.38 -4.10 -16.94
N ASN A 115 2.56 -3.79 -15.91
CA ASN A 115 2.14 -2.43 -15.60
C ASN A 115 2.70 -1.89 -14.27
N THR A 116 3.83 -2.43 -13.78
CA THR A 116 4.49 -1.90 -12.58
C THR A 116 5.96 -1.60 -12.81
N VAL A 117 6.50 -0.65 -12.04
CA VAL A 117 7.91 -0.25 -12.13
C VAL A 117 8.54 -0.22 -10.74
N ALA A 118 9.73 -0.80 -10.61
CA ALA A 118 10.45 -0.80 -9.34
C ALA A 118 11.00 0.59 -9.01
N VAL A 119 10.79 1.04 -7.78
CA VAL A 119 11.30 2.30 -7.24
C VAL A 119 12.00 2.09 -5.90
N LYS A 120 12.83 3.07 -5.54
CA LYS A 120 13.49 3.16 -4.24
C LYS A 120 13.54 4.62 -3.77
N PRO A 121 13.62 4.88 -2.47
CA PRO A 121 13.73 6.24 -1.96
C PRO A 121 15.00 6.93 -2.50
N ASP A 122 14.90 8.23 -2.75
CA ASP A 122 16.03 9.08 -3.13
C ASP A 122 16.85 9.54 -1.91
N GLU A 123 17.75 10.50 -2.10
CA GLU A 123 18.56 11.11 -1.03
C GLU A 123 17.73 11.84 0.04
N ASN A 124 16.50 12.24 -0.28
CA ASN A 124 15.55 12.85 0.66
C ASN A 124 14.78 11.78 1.48
N GLY A 125 15.08 10.49 1.27
CA GLY A 125 14.46 9.39 1.97
C GLY A 125 13.03 9.10 1.53
N TRP A 126 12.60 9.61 0.36
CA TRP A 126 11.32 9.23 -0.22
C TRP A 126 11.31 9.17 -1.76
N VAL A 127 10.28 8.56 -2.35
CA VAL A 127 10.04 8.60 -3.81
C VAL A 127 8.56 8.70 -4.12
N ASN A 128 8.20 9.35 -5.24
CA ASN A 128 6.81 9.54 -5.64
C ASN A 128 6.09 8.21 -5.89
N SER A 129 4.84 8.13 -5.44
CA SER A 129 3.93 6.99 -5.63
C SER A 129 2.94 7.16 -6.77
N ALA A 130 2.83 8.39 -7.31
CA ALA A 130 2.00 8.68 -8.45
C ALA A 130 2.59 8.12 -9.75
N CYS A 131 1.70 7.77 -10.68
CA CYS A 131 2.06 7.49 -12.06
C CYS A 131 2.23 8.81 -12.83
N ASP A 132 3.33 8.97 -13.58
CA ASP A 132 3.58 10.14 -14.40
C ASP A 132 2.83 10.05 -15.74
N GLY A 133 1.52 10.29 -15.71
CA GLY A 133 0.66 10.33 -16.90
C GLY A 133 -0.27 9.12 -17.06
N GLU A 134 -1.16 9.20 -18.05
CA GLU A 134 -2.14 8.15 -18.36
C GLU A 134 -1.43 6.92 -18.92
N GLY A 135 -1.63 5.74 -18.31
CA GLY A 135 -0.98 4.49 -18.71
C GLY A 135 0.46 4.31 -18.19
N ALA A 136 0.98 5.24 -17.38
CA ALA A 136 2.29 5.05 -16.76
C ALA A 136 2.28 3.89 -15.75
N PRO A 137 3.34 3.06 -15.70
CA PRO A 137 3.40 1.89 -14.83
C PRO A 137 3.35 2.31 -13.36
N LEU A 138 2.63 1.56 -12.56
CA LEU A 138 2.46 1.83 -11.14
C LEU A 138 3.75 1.57 -10.37
N PRO A 139 4.29 2.55 -9.63
CA PRO A 139 5.49 2.34 -8.82
C PRO A 139 5.28 1.25 -7.76
N ILE A 140 6.25 0.36 -7.59
CA ILE A 140 6.34 -0.65 -6.53
C ILE A 140 7.74 -0.67 -5.92
N GLY A 141 7.87 -1.03 -4.64
CA GLY A 141 9.14 -0.99 -3.91
C GLY A 141 9.00 -0.31 -2.56
N VAL A 142 10.10 0.25 -2.07
CA VAL A 142 10.11 1.04 -0.83
C VAL A 142 10.00 2.51 -1.20
N PHE A 143 9.03 3.20 -0.58
CA PHE A 143 8.72 4.61 -0.84
C PHE A 143 9.25 5.53 0.23
N VAL A 144 9.30 5.06 1.47
CA VAL A 144 9.82 5.79 2.62
C VAL A 144 10.53 4.77 3.49
N ASN A 145 11.74 5.09 3.94
CA ASN A 145 12.44 4.36 4.97
C ASN A 145 13.31 5.37 5.74
N ARG A 146 12.85 5.78 6.92
CA ARG A 146 13.55 6.75 7.76
C ARG A 146 13.38 6.42 9.23
N SER A 147 14.36 6.75 10.04
CA SER A 147 14.30 6.54 11.49
C SER A 147 13.69 7.76 12.19
N GLU A 148 12.68 7.53 13.03
CA GLU A 148 12.13 8.52 13.97
C GLU A 148 11.92 7.85 15.34
N PRO A 149 11.86 8.62 16.44
CA PRO A 149 11.57 8.06 17.75
C PRO A 149 10.27 7.25 17.77
N GLU A 150 10.35 6.05 18.32
CA GLU A 150 9.18 5.19 18.54
C GLU A 150 8.40 5.67 19.76
N TYR A 151 7.08 5.50 19.73
CA TYR A 151 6.18 6.03 20.75
C TYR A 151 6.47 5.50 22.16
N CYS A 152 6.56 4.19 22.33
CA CYS A 152 6.80 3.53 23.61
C CYS A 152 8.19 3.86 24.16
N ASP A 153 9.21 3.93 23.31
CA ASP A 153 10.57 4.34 23.69
C ASP A 153 10.60 5.79 24.20
N SER A 154 9.89 6.69 23.49
CA SER A 154 9.75 8.09 23.88
C SER A 154 8.99 8.23 25.20
N TYR A 155 7.91 7.45 25.36
CA TYR A 155 7.12 7.44 26.60
C TYR A 155 7.90 6.87 27.78
N ALA A 156 8.63 5.78 27.60
CA ALA A 156 9.48 5.20 28.64
C ALA A 156 10.57 6.18 29.09
N SER A 157 11.14 6.95 28.15
CA SER A 157 12.13 7.99 28.47
C SER A 157 11.52 9.13 29.29
N LEU A 158 10.31 9.58 28.93
CA LEU A 158 9.56 10.57 29.71
C LEU A 158 9.28 10.08 31.14
N VAL A 159 8.86 8.82 31.30
CA VAL A 159 8.60 8.22 32.62
C VAL A 159 9.88 8.17 33.46
N ARG A 160 11.01 7.75 32.89
CA ARG A 160 12.30 7.73 33.59
C ARG A 160 12.69 9.11 34.10
N GLU A 161 12.60 10.14 33.25
CA GLU A 161 12.92 11.53 33.62
C GLU A 161 12.06 12.06 34.77
N LYS A 162 10.77 11.72 34.79
CA LYS A 162 9.83 12.24 35.79
C LYS A 162 9.76 11.44 37.09
N VAL A 163 10.11 10.15 37.06
CA VAL A 163 9.88 9.22 38.19
C VAL A 163 11.18 8.72 38.81
N MET A 164 12.30 8.72 38.08
CA MET A 164 13.61 8.24 38.57
C MET A 164 14.68 9.34 38.42
N PRO A 165 14.62 10.42 39.23
CA PRO A 165 15.61 11.50 39.20
C PRO A 165 17.01 11.07 39.68
#